data_AF-A0AA35V7Z1-F1
#
_entry.id   AF-A0AA35V7Z1-F1
#
_cell.length_a   1.000
_cell.length_b   1.000
_cell.length_c   1.000
_cell.angle_alpha   90.00
_cell.angle_beta   90.00
_cell.angle_gamma   90.00
#
_symmetry.space_group_name_H-M   'P 1'
#
loop_
_entity.id
_entity.type
_entity.pdbx_description
1 polymer ?
#
loop_
_entity_poly.entity_id
_entity_poly.type
_entity_poly.pdbx_seq_one_letter_code
_entity_poly.pdbx_strand_id
1 'polypeptide(L)' 'MMSAQTNYPARYYALFDTTATQPTPVTGWIDAWGLSTTDGLPAASTMLPLTSAQWEARAPVGQYVSGSTIVTVPAS' A
#
# COMPACT_ATOMS: atom_id res chain seq x y z
N MET A 1 -25.25 0.73 -2.12
CA MET A 1 -23.90 0.14 -2.17
C MET A 1 -22.92 1.25 -1.86
N MET A 2 -22.15 1.16 -0.78
CA MET A 2 -21.08 2.13 -0.54
C MET A 2 -19.98 1.85 -1.56
N SER A 3 -19.54 2.88 -2.29
CA SER A 3 -18.47 2.76 -3.27
C SER A 3 -17.15 2.42 -2.56
N ALA A 4 -16.22 1.74 -3.23
CA ALA A 4 -14.88 1.50 -2.69
C ALA A 4 -14.21 2.78 -2.15
N GLN A 5 -14.47 3.92 -2.81
CA GLN A 5 -14.00 5.26 -2.44
C GLN A 5 -14.41 5.70 -1.02
N THR A 6 -15.53 5.21 -0.48
CA THR A 6 -15.98 5.55 0.88
C THR A 6 -15.08 4.92 1.94
N ASN A 7 -14.67 3.67 1.75
CA ASN A 7 -13.83 2.92 2.70
C ASN A 7 -12.32 3.08 2.40
N TYR A 8 -12.00 3.43 1.16
CA TYR A 8 -10.64 3.59 0.65
C TYR A 8 -10.51 4.98 -0.01
N PRO A 9 -10.21 6.03 0.76
CA PRO A 9 -10.18 7.40 0.25
C PRO A 9 -8.99 7.69 -0.69
N ALA A 10 -7.88 6.96 -0.57
CA ALA A 10 -6.86 6.87 -1.61
C ALA A 10 -7.19 5.75 -2.60
N ARG A 11 -6.71 5.89 -3.85
CA ARG A 11 -6.85 4.85 -4.88
C ARG A 11 -5.87 3.71 -4.69
N TYR A 12 -4.63 4.04 -4.34
CA TYR A 12 -3.51 3.10 -4.33
C TYR A 12 -2.99 2.89 -2.92
N TYR A 13 -2.65 1.64 -2.58
CA TYR A 13 -2.08 1.30 -1.29
C TYR A 13 -0.92 0.30 -1.41
N ALA A 14 0.04 0.40 -0.50
CA ALA A 14 1.03 -0.63 -0.24
C ALA A 14 0.65 -1.45 1.00
N LEU A 15 0.74 -2.77 0.88
CA LEU A 15 0.60 -3.72 1.97
C LEU A 15 1.95 -3.92 2.64
N PHE A 16 1.96 -3.97 3.97
CA PHE A 16 3.16 -4.22 4.76
C PHE A 16 2.75 -4.70 6.17
N ASP A 17 3.70 -5.28 6.91
CA ASP A 17 3.47 -5.62 8.31
C ASP A 17 3.60 -4.36 9.18
N THR A 18 2.47 -3.87 9.68
CA THR A 18 2.39 -2.68 10.55
C THR A 18 2.97 -2.90 11.94
N THR A 19 3.22 -4.16 12.33
CA THR A 19 3.76 -4.53 13.64
C THR A 19 5.28 -4.76 13.63
N ALA A 20 5.86 -4.91 12.44
CA ALA A 20 7.29 -5.12 12.27
C ALA A 20 8.10 -3.81 12.44
N THR A 21 9.35 -3.95 12.90
CA THR A 21 10.31 -2.85 12.93
C THR A 21 10.55 -2.33 11.51
N GLN A 22 10.49 -1.02 11.35
CA GLN A 22 10.70 -0.37 10.06
C GLN A 22 12.19 -0.10 9.79
N PRO A 23 12.64 -0.09 8.53
CA PRO A 23 11.87 -0.30 7.32
C PRO A 23 11.39 -1.75 7.16
N THR A 24 10.12 -1.94 6.83
CA THR A 24 9.49 -3.26 6.68
C THR A 24 9.15 -3.52 5.20
N PRO A 25 9.35 -4.74 4.67
CA PRO A 25 9.12 -5.02 3.26
C PRO A 25 7.68 -4.72 2.84
N VAL A 26 7.52 -4.16 1.64
CA VAL A 26 6.21 -4.15 0.97
C VAL A 26 5.88 -5.58 0.56
N THR A 27 4.70 -6.06 0.97
CA THR A 27 4.23 -7.43 0.69
C THR A 27 3.23 -7.47 -0.46
N GLY A 28 2.74 -6.31 -0.91
CA GLY A 28 1.83 -6.23 -2.05
C GLY A 28 1.33 -4.81 -2.34
N TRP A 29 0.58 -4.70 -3.44
CA TRP A 29 0.08 -3.42 -3.98
C TRP A 29 -1.40 -3.56 -4.34
N ILE A 30 -2.22 -2.57 -4.00
CA ILE A 30 -3.67 -2.59 -4.27
C ILE A 30 -4.10 -1.30 -4.99
N ASP A 31 -4.82 -1.43 -6.11
CA ASP A 31 -5.67 -0.37 -6.68
C ASP A 31 -7.11 -0.58 -6.17
N ALA A 32 -7.45 0.06 -5.06
CA ALA A 32 -8.72 -0.15 -4.37
C ALA A 32 -9.93 0.33 -5.17
N TRP A 33 -9.75 1.28 -6.10
CA TRP A 33 -10.85 1.79 -6.92
C TRP A 33 -11.03 1.01 -8.22
N GLY A 34 -10.02 0.25 -8.63
CA GLY A 34 -10.10 -0.66 -9.78
C GLY A 34 -10.80 -1.99 -9.48
N LEU A 35 -11.08 -2.30 -8.21
CA LEU A 35 -11.72 -3.53 -7.79
C LEU A 35 -13.25 -3.46 -7.89
N SER A 36 -13.87 -4.58 -8.28
CA SER A 36 -15.33 -4.72 -8.30
C SER A 36 -15.95 -4.85 -6.91
N THR A 37 -15.18 -5.32 -5.92
CA THR A 37 -15.52 -5.38 -4.49
C THR A 37 -14.27 -5.16 -3.64
N THR A 38 -14.46 -4.65 -2.42
CA THR A 38 -13.42 -4.51 -1.40
C THR A 38 -13.47 -5.59 -0.33
N ASP A 39 -14.30 -6.61 -0.51
CA ASP A 39 -14.41 -7.72 0.44
C ASP A 39 -13.07 -8.47 0.55
N GLY A 40 -12.62 -8.68 1.79
CA GLY A 40 -11.34 -9.35 2.07
C GLY A 40 -10.10 -8.44 1.99
N LEU A 41 -10.25 -7.17 1.61
CA LEU A 41 -9.15 -6.21 1.72
C LEU A 41 -8.93 -5.80 3.19
N PRO A 42 -7.68 -5.58 3.62
CA PRO A 42 -7.40 -4.96 4.90
C PRO A 42 -7.99 -3.56 4.97
N ALA A 43 -8.27 -3.07 6.19
CA ALA A 43 -8.73 -1.71 6.38
C ALA A 43 -7.72 -0.71 5.80
N ALA A 44 -8.20 0.39 5.19
CA ALA A 44 -7.33 1.41 4.62
C ALA A 44 -6.32 1.99 5.64
N SER A 45 -6.67 2.01 6.93
CA SER A 45 -5.79 2.46 8.02
C SER A 45 -4.63 1.53 8.34
N THR A 46 -4.65 0.27 7.88
CA THR A 46 -3.57 -0.70 8.08
C THR A 46 -2.68 -0.83 6.85
N MET A 47 -2.80 0.09 5.89
CA MET A 47 -2.05 0.11 4.65
C MET A 47 -1.48 1.51 4.42
N LEU A 48 -0.45 1.61 3.58
CA LEU A 48 0.14 2.91 3.25
C LEU A 48 -0.57 3.48 2.03
N PRO A 49 -1.31 4.60 2.13
CA PRO A 49 -1.87 5.27 0.95
C PRO A 49 -0.74 5.82 0.08
N LEU A 50 -0.88 5.67 -1.23
CA LEU A 50 0.12 6.08 -2.20
C LEU A 50 -0.42 7.18 -3.11
N THR A 51 0.48 8.08 -3.50
CA THR A 51 0.28 8.97 -4.64
C THR A 51 0.38 8.18 -5.95
N SER A 52 -0.16 8.73 -7.05
CA SER A 52 -0.01 8.12 -8.38
C SER A 52 1.46 7.96 -8.77
N ALA A 53 2.34 8.91 -8.40
CA ALA A 53 3.77 8.82 -8.69
C ALA A 53 4.44 7.64 -7.96
N GLN A 54 4.11 7.42 -6.68
CA GLN A 54 4.60 6.26 -5.92
C GLN A 54 4.06 4.95 -6.49
N TRP A 55 2.80 4.93 -6.93
CA TRP A 55 2.21 3.77 -7.60
C TRP A 55 2.98 3.43 -8.88
N GLU A 56 3.21 4.39 -9.77
CA GLU A 56 3.95 4.13 -11.02
C GLU A 56 5.41 3.71 -10.78
N ALA A 57 6.03 4.17 -9.69
CA ALA A 57 7.38 3.77 -9.29
C ALA A 57 7.46 2.43 -8.54
N ARG A 58 6.35 1.71 -8.36
CA ARG A 58 6.31 0.45 -7.61
C ARG A 58 7.15 -0.64 -8.27
N ALA A 59 7.80 -1.45 -7.45
CA ALA A 59 8.60 -2.59 -7.87
C ALA A 59 8.00 -3.88 -7.31
N PRO A 60 8.18 -5.03 -8.00
CA PRO A 60 7.71 -6.31 -7.49
C PRO A 60 8.45 -6.75 -6.22
N VAL A 61 9.69 -6.30 -6.02
CA VAL A 61 10.54 -6.61 -4.85
C VAL A 61 11.48 -5.44 -4.54
N GLY A 62 12.07 -5.41 -3.34
CA GLY A 62 13.11 -4.46 -2.95
C GLY A 62 12.62 -3.09 -2.48
N GLN A 63 11.32 -2.93 -2.28
CA GLN A 63 10.70 -1.74 -1.70
C GLN A 63 10.19 -2.02 -0.29
N TYR A 64 10.36 -1.03 0.58
CA TYR A 64 10.06 -1.11 2.01
C TYR A 64 9.26 0.11 2.43
N VAL A 65 8.43 -0.05 3.46
CA VAL A 65 7.72 1.05 4.11
C VAL A 65 8.55 1.57 5.29
N SER A 66 8.79 2.87 5.30
CA SER A 66 9.38 3.60 6.43
C SER A 66 8.55 4.88 6.69
N GLY A 67 7.94 4.94 7.86
CA GLY A 67 6.90 5.89 8.25
C GLY A 67 5.76 5.90 7.24
N SER A 68 5.58 7.06 6.61
CA SER A 68 4.58 7.30 5.57
C SER A 68 5.17 7.28 4.15
N THR A 69 6.30 6.60 3.94
CA THR A 69 7.04 6.64 2.67
C THR A 69 7.51 5.26 2.21
N ILE A 70 7.66 5.11 0.89
CA ILE A 70 8.32 3.97 0.26
C ILE A 70 9.82 4.29 0.12
N VAL A 71 10.67 3.40 0.60
CA VAL A 71 12.13 3.47 0.49
C VAL A 71 12.68 2.24 -0.21
N THR A 72 13.77 2.41 -0.95
CA THR A 72 14.59 1.31 -1.46
C THR A 72 15.80 1.16 -0.56
N VAL A 73 15.91 0.04 0.16
CA VAL A 73 17.10 -0.23 0.98
C VAL A 73 18.14 -0.87 0.06
N PRO A 74 19.34 -0.30 -0.11
CA PRO A 74 20.41 -0.98 -0.84
C PRO A 74 20.76 -2.26 -0.08
N ALA A 75 20.94 -3.37 -0.79
CA ALA A 75 21.49 -4.59 -0.21
C ALA A 75 22.86 -4.24 0.41
N SER A 76 22.98 -4.39 1.72
CA SER A 76 24.22 -4.19 2.47
C SER A 76 25.35 -5.08 1.96
#